data_AF-A0A3R7ZKM8-F1
#
_entry.id   AF-A0A3R7ZKM8-F1
#
_cell.length_a   1.000
_cell.length_b   1.000
_cell.length_c   1.000
_cell.angle_alpha   90.00
_cell.angle_beta   90.00
_cell.angle_gamma   90.00
#
_symmetry.space_group_name_H-M   'P 1'
#
loop_
_entity.id
_entity.type
_entity.pdbx_description
1 polymer ?
#
loop_
_entity_poly.entity_id
_entity_poly.type
_entity_poly.pdbx_seq_one_letter_code
_entity_poly.pdbx_strand_id
1 'polypeptide(L)'
;MNVPLKYGSDTSGHLDHIAVSAVHSRWAIKVGGAFVAINLATLAYIVVVARQNTDTLMAIQREQRHQVPAILPSKFAVQNVTPRRDQGHRALLYYLRNGLKNSLLPTAVCPYFKEGHDHDCPGLDEALALNPVRFNVKHLALNQQSMIVGTPEVNVNHYYPCIGPFLADRHCQLETCTLCPPSFALTTCCVPVFDGDNPNMEGEYFAHAGMVLDDGHAMELVGYNDAFQNHEGEVGGFIVKNSWVPAENTGSHSLQWWLQDVSAWGERTICPNSYNPINWYACGGVEDELTAFPGASEGIDACMSNVTRMFAKTNVQTLDLKCSDATKCKVSDDVTYYVRNTTTWGDRMTLMCMWEHDAKTGSARDFCLIPMLEQNLAATFK
;
A
#
# COMPACT_ATOMS: atom_id res chain seq x y z
N MET A 1 27.05 -2.72 26.79
CA MET A 1 27.90 -1.55 26.56
C MET A 1 27.02 -0.33 26.59
N ASN A 2 27.00 0.36 27.73
CA ASN A 2 26.27 1.61 27.95
C ASN A 2 27.29 2.59 28.51
N VAL A 3 27.54 3.68 27.79
CA VAL A 3 28.37 4.79 28.26
C VAL A 3 27.40 5.90 28.70
N PRO A 4 27.28 6.20 30.00
CA PRO A 4 26.70 7.46 30.44
C PRO A 4 27.80 8.53 30.52
N LEU A 5 27.49 9.66 29.89
CA LEU A 5 28.28 10.88 29.84
C LEU A 5 28.44 11.49 31.23
N LYS A 6 29.71 11.68 31.64
CA LYS A 6 30.12 12.64 32.68
C LYS A 6 29.86 14.06 32.19
N TYR A 7 29.33 14.93 33.05
CA TYR A 7 29.95 16.19 33.46
C TYR A 7 29.13 16.80 34.61
N GLY A 8 29.45 16.36 35.83
CA GLY A 8 29.12 17.05 37.08
C GLY A 8 30.43 17.49 37.72
N SER A 9 30.46 18.73 38.20
CA SER A 9 31.63 19.42 38.74
C SER A 9 32.10 18.83 40.08
N ASP A 10 33.40 18.58 40.17
CA ASP A 10 34.17 18.59 41.41
C ASP A 10 35.39 19.47 41.11
N THR A 11 35.68 20.53 41.86
CA THR A 11 36.34 20.36 43.15
C THR A 11 36.34 21.69 43.92
N SER A 12 36.12 21.55 45.21
CA SER A 12 36.51 22.46 46.29
C SER A 12 38.01 22.84 46.23
N GLY A 13 38.32 24.11 46.45
CA GLY A 13 39.67 24.60 46.69
C GLY A 13 39.68 25.94 47.40
N HIS A 14 40.03 25.90 48.69
CA HIS A 14 40.55 26.97 49.55
C HIS A 14 40.02 28.41 49.45
N LEU A 15 39.32 28.82 50.52
CA LEU A 15 39.23 30.20 50.99
C LEU A 15 40.58 30.65 51.54
N ASP A 16 41.27 31.53 50.83
CA ASP A 16 42.27 32.43 51.41
C ASP A 16 41.72 33.85 51.39
N HIS A 17 41.77 34.48 52.56
CA HIS A 17 41.37 35.85 52.79
C HIS A 17 42.28 36.82 52.03
N ILE A 18 41.73 37.55 51.06
CA ILE A 18 42.33 38.79 50.56
C ILE A 18 41.32 39.91 50.78
N ALA A 19 41.69 40.84 51.66
CA ALA A 19 41.01 42.11 51.86
C ALA A 19 41.00 42.89 50.53
N VAL A 20 39.81 43.08 49.95
CA VAL A 20 39.66 43.90 48.74
C VAL A 20 39.57 45.36 49.15
N SER A 21 40.70 46.05 49.04
CA SER A 21 40.77 47.50 48.98
C SER A 21 39.98 47.99 47.75
N ALA A 22 39.10 48.95 47.98
CA ALA A 22 38.30 49.60 46.94
C ALA A 22 39.19 50.44 46.02
N VAL A 23 39.54 49.89 44.86
CA VAL A 23 40.02 50.69 43.72
C VAL A 23 39.03 50.50 42.58
N HIS A 24 38.06 51.41 42.51
CA HIS A 24 37.12 51.52 41.39
C HIS A 24 37.89 51.88 40.12
N SER A 25 38.19 50.89 39.29
CA SER A 25 38.70 51.14 37.94
C SER A 25 37.54 51.48 37.01
N ARG A 26 37.69 52.55 36.21
CA ARG A 26 36.73 52.96 35.17
C ARG A 26 36.40 51.84 34.17
N TRP A 27 37.19 50.77 34.14
CA TRP A 27 36.96 49.56 33.35
C TRP A 27 35.86 48.66 33.93
N ALA A 28 35.76 48.52 35.25
CA ALA A 28 34.72 47.70 35.90
C ALA A 28 33.31 48.26 35.65
N ILE A 29 33.16 49.59 35.65
CA ILE A 29 31.88 50.26 35.34
C ILE A 29 31.52 50.11 33.85
N LYS A 30 32.50 50.16 32.94
CA LYS A 30 32.26 49.97 31.51
C LYS A 30 31.90 48.53 31.16
N VAL A 31 32.57 47.55 31.76
CA VAL A 31 32.28 46.12 31.55
C VAL A 31 30.97 45.73 32.22
N GLY A 32 30.69 46.21 33.43
CA GLY A 32 29.39 46.03 34.08
C GLY A 32 28.23 46.68 33.32
N GLY A 33 28.43 47.89 32.81
CA GLY A 33 27.45 48.58 31.97
C GLY A 33 27.17 47.87 30.64
N ALA A 34 28.22 47.34 29.99
CA ALA A 34 28.06 46.52 28.78
C ALA A 34 27.32 45.20 29.06
N PHE A 35 27.63 44.54 30.19
CA PHE A 35 26.93 43.32 30.59
C PHE A 35 25.45 43.55 30.85
N VAL A 36 25.08 44.64 31.54
CA VAL A 36 23.68 45.01 31.77
C VAL A 36 22.96 45.34 30.46
N ALA A 37 23.60 46.10 29.56
CA ALA A 37 23.02 46.45 28.27
C ALA A 37 22.75 45.23 27.39
N ILE A 38 23.69 44.26 27.34
CA ILE A 38 23.53 43.02 26.60
C ILE A 38 22.37 42.20 27.18
N ASN A 39 22.30 42.02 28.49
CA ASN A 39 21.22 41.26 29.10
C ASN A 39 19.84 41.90 28.88
N LEU A 40 19.74 43.24 28.92
CA LEU A 40 18.51 43.96 28.59
C LEU A 40 18.11 43.80 27.12
N ALA A 41 19.07 43.83 26.19
CA ALA A 41 18.81 43.59 24.78
C ALA A 41 18.33 42.15 24.51
N THR A 42 18.93 41.16 25.18
CA THR A 42 18.52 39.75 25.09
C THR A 42 17.10 39.56 25.63
N LEU A 43 16.76 40.18 26.77
CA LEU A 43 15.40 40.12 27.32
C LEU A 43 14.38 40.80 26.40
N ALA A 44 14.72 41.96 25.82
CA ALA A 44 13.86 42.62 24.85
C ALA A 44 13.62 41.74 23.61
N TYR A 45 14.66 41.08 23.11
CA TYR A 45 14.55 40.14 22.00
C TYR A 45 13.65 38.93 22.33
N ILE A 46 13.82 38.34 23.52
CA ILE A 46 12.96 37.23 23.99
C ILE A 46 11.49 37.67 24.06
N VAL A 47 11.21 38.89 24.53
CA VAL A 47 9.84 39.44 24.59
C VAL A 47 9.26 39.65 23.19
N VAL A 48 10.06 40.12 22.23
CA VAL A 48 9.63 40.29 20.84
C VAL A 48 9.30 38.94 20.21
N VAL A 49 10.18 37.95 20.35
CA VAL A 49 9.96 36.58 19.83
C VAL A 49 8.75 35.92 20.50
N ALA A 50 8.58 36.09 21.81
CA ALA A 50 7.42 35.57 22.54
C ALA A 50 6.11 36.19 22.05
N ARG A 51 6.07 37.51 21.81
CA ARG A 51 4.91 38.19 21.20
C ARG A 51 4.64 37.67 19.80
N GLN A 52 5.68 37.58 18.97
CA GLN A 52 5.55 37.11 17.60
C GLN A 52 4.99 35.67 17.56
N ASN A 53 5.48 34.78 18.42
CA ASN A 53 4.96 33.43 18.57
C ASN A 53 3.50 33.42 19.06
N THR A 54 3.13 34.29 20.00
CA THR A 54 1.76 34.40 20.52
C THR A 54 0.79 34.92 19.45
N ASP A 55 1.20 35.93 18.68
CA ASP A 55 0.42 36.49 17.58
C ASP A 55 0.24 35.46 16.46
N THR A 56 1.27 34.65 16.19
CA THR A 56 1.21 33.55 15.21
C THR A 56 0.27 32.45 15.70
N LEU A 57 0.33 32.09 16.98
CA LEU A 57 -0.55 31.09 17.59
C LEU A 57 -2.02 31.56 17.59
N MET A 58 -2.25 32.84 17.87
CA MET A 58 -3.57 33.47 17.82
C MET A 58 -4.11 33.57 16.39
N ALA A 59 -3.25 33.81 15.39
CA ALA A 59 -3.61 33.77 13.98
C ALA A 59 -4.02 32.35 13.54
N ILE A 60 -3.23 31.33 13.89
CA ILE A 60 -3.53 29.92 13.63
C ILE A 60 -4.86 29.51 14.30
N GLN A 61 -5.07 29.88 15.56
CA GLN A 61 -6.33 29.60 16.27
C GLN A 61 -7.53 30.39 15.73
N ARG A 62 -7.31 31.55 15.10
CA ARG A 62 -8.37 32.31 14.42
C ARG A 62 -8.76 31.66 13.10
N GLU A 63 -7.79 31.19 12.32
CA GLU A 63 -8.04 30.42 11.10
C GLU A 63 -8.76 29.11 11.41
N GLN A 64 -8.35 28.38 12.45
CA GLN A 64 -9.06 27.17 12.90
C GLN A 64 -10.48 27.44 13.40
N ARG A 65 -10.74 28.60 14.05
CA ARG A 65 -12.10 28.96 14.53
C ARG A 65 -13.07 29.35 13.42
N HIS A 66 -12.60 29.69 12.23
CA HIS A 66 -13.45 30.03 11.08
C HIS A 66 -13.70 28.84 10.15
N GLN A 67 -13.00 27.72 10.36
CA GLN A 67 -13.41 26.43 9.81
C GLN A 67 -14.51 25.86 10.72
N VAL A 68 -15.76 26.09 10.35
CA VAL A 68 -16.82 25.14 10.72
C VAL A 68 -16.29 23.77 10.31
N PRO A 69 -16.23 22.75 11.18
CA PRO A 69 -15.87 21.42 10.74
C PRO A 69 -16.92 21.03 9.71
N ALA A 70 -16.54 21.09 8.43
CA ALA A 70 -17.31 20.43 7.40
C ALA A 70 -17.33 18.97 7.83
N ILE A 71 -18.48 18.47 8.26
CA ILE A 71 -18.66 17.04 8.47
C ILE A 71 -18.51 16.45 7.08
N LEU A 72 -17.31 15.95 6.79
CA LEU A 72 -17.06 15.23 5.57
C LEU A 72 -17.94 13.97 5.59
N PRO A 73 -18.53 13.58 4.45
CA PRO A 73 -19.25 12.32 4.39
C PRO A 73 -18.29 11.17 4.71
N SER A 74 -18.80 10.07 5.27
CA SER A 74 -17.96 8.90 5.60
C SER A 74 -17.43 8.15 4.37
N LYS A 75 -17.92 8.50 3.17
CA LYS A 75 -17.40 8.03 1.89
C LYS A 75 -17.59 9.09 0.82
N PHE A 76 -16.69 9.12 -0.15
CA PHE A 76 -16.72 10.06 -1.27
C PHE A 76 -16.00 9.48 -2.48
N ALA A 77 -16.51 9.80 -3.67
CA ALA A 77 -15.78 9.60 -4.91
C ALA A 77 -15.96 10.78 -5.85
N VAL A 78 -14.93 11.05 -6.64
CA VAL A 78 -14.97 12.06 -7.70
C VAL A 78 -15.90 11.58 -8.81
N GLN A 79 -16.90 12.41 -9.16
CA GLN A 79 -17.96 12.04 -10.12
C GLN A 79 -17.47 11.86 -11.56
N ASN A 80 -16.34 12.48 -11.94
CA ASN A 80 -15.74 12.38 -13.27
C ASN A 80 -14.25 12.11 -13.15
N VAL A 81 -13.86 10.85 -13.34
CA VAL A 81 -12.44 10.47 -13.51
C VAL A 81 -12.21 10.25 -15.00
N THR A 82 -11.46 11.14 -15.66
CA THR A 82 -11.27 11.07 -17.11
C THR A 82 -10.54 9.76 -17.51
N PRO A 83 -10.91 9.12 -18.64
CA PRO A 83 -10.17 7.97 -19.16
C PRO A 83 -8.77 8.40 -19.60
N ARG A 84 -7.74 7.60 -19.25
CA ARG A 84 -6.30 7.52 -19.63
C ARG A 84 -5.56 8.65 -20.42
N ARG A 85 -6.19 9.62 -21.08
CA ARG A 85 -5.54 10.56 -22.00
C ARG A 85 -5.13 11.89 -21.36
N ASP A 86 -5.71 12.26 -20.22
CA ASP A 86 -5.46 13.56 -19.61
C ASP A 86 -5.39 13.48 -18.08
N GLN A 87 -4.62 12.52 -17.56
CA GLN A 87 -4.19 12.49 -16.15
C GLN A 87 -3.13 13.58 -15.89
N GLY A 88 -3.50 14.83 -16.20
CA GLY A 88 -2.69 16.01 -16.04
C GLY A 88 -2.40 16.27 -14.57
N HIS A 89 -1.18 15.91 -14.18
CA HIS A 89 -0.50 16.24 -12.93
C HIS A 89 -0.95 17.57 -12.29
N ARG A 90 -1.82 17.53 -11.29
CA ARG A 90 -2.12 18.71 -10.46
C ARG A 90 -0.92 19.14 -9.62
N ALA A 91 -0.03 18.21 -9.30
CA ALA A 91 1.30 18.55 -8.78
C ALA A 91 2.10 19.40 -9.77
N LEU A 92 1.96 19.18 -11.08
CA LEU A 92 2.53 20.09 -12.10
C LEU A 92 1.95 21.49 -12.00
N LEU A 93 0.71 21.71 -11.53
CA LEU A 93 0.18 23.07 -11.34
C LEU A 93 0.90 23.83 -10.23
N TYR A 94 1.32 23.12 -9.17
CA TYR A 94 2.22 23.67 -8.16
C TYR A 94 3.58 24.03 -8.77
N TYR A 95 4.14 23.14 -9.60
CA TYR A 95 5.35 23.44 -10.37
C TYR A 95 5.13 24.57 -11.39
N LEU A 96 3.97 24.70 -12.04
CA LEU A 96 3.63 25.77 -13.00
C LEU A 96 3.64 27.16 -12.36
N ARG A 97 3.24 27.25 -11.08
CA ARG A 97 3.22 28.52 -10.37
C ARG A 97 4.62 29.00 -9.97
N ASN A 98 5.47 28.12 -9.46
CA ASN A 98 6.76 28.50 -8.85
C ASN A 98 8.01 27.94 -9.55
N GLY A 99 7.95 26.73 -10.15
CA GLY A 99 9.09 26.06 -10.78
C GLY A 99 9.19 26.30 -12.30
N LEU A 100 8.20 25.83 -13.07
CA LEU A 100 8.13 25.87 -14.53
C LEU A 100 8.16 27.27 -15.14
N LYS A 101 7.84 28.32 -14.37
CA LYS A 101 7.90 29.72 -14.81
C LYS A 101 9.24 30.09 -15.49
N ASN A 102 10.34 29.51 -15.00
CA ASN A 102 11.69 29.74 -15.54
C ASN A 102 12.29 28.46 -16.17
N SER A 103 11.55 27.35 -16.19
CA SER A 103 12.09 26.03 -16.55
C SER A 103 11.48 25.42 -17.82
N LEU A 104 10.65 26.18 -18.55
CA LEU A 104 10.18 25.77 -19.88
C LEU A 104 11.31 25.92 -20.91
N LEU A 105 11.80 24.81 -21.43
CA LEU A 105 12.81 24.77 -22.49
C LEU A 105 12.27 23.99 -23.69
N PRO A 106 12.72 24.32 -24.93
CA PRO A 106 12.34 23.53 -26.09
C PRO A 106 12.94 22.13 -25.99
N THR A 107 12.23 21.12 -26.52
CA THR A 107 12.65 19.71 -26.53
C THR A 107 14.03 19.50 -27.17
N ALA A 108 14.51 20.44 -27.99
CA ALA A 108 15.86 20.41 -28.55
C ALA A 108 16.98 20.52 -27.50
N VAL A 109 16.72 21.12 -26.33
CA VAL A 109 17.69 21.22 -25.22
C VAL A 109 17.76 19.91 -24.45
N CYS A 110 16.60 19.28 -24.22
CA CYS A 110 16.48 18.02 -23.51
C CYS A 110 15.54 17.09 -24.28
N PRO A 111 16.07 16.29 -25.23
CA PRO A 111 15.25 15.36 -25.98
C PRO A 111 14.74 14.27 -25.05
N TYR A 112 13.46 13.90 -25.18
CA TYR A 112 12.94 12.71 -24.52
C TYR A 112 13.60 11.47 -25.15
N PHE A 113 14.41 10.76 -24.36
CA PHE A 113 15.03 9.52 -24.78
C PHE A 113 14.06 8.35 -24.58
N LYS A 114 14.13 7.34 -25.46
CA LYS A 114 13.36 6.08 -25.29
C LYS A 114 14.05 5.12 -24.30
N GLU A 115 15.35 5.27 -24.13
CA GLU A 115 16.20 4.51 -23.20
C GLU A 115 17.23 5.48 -22.62
N GLY A 116 17.43 5.45 -21.29
CA GLY A 116 18.24 6.43 -20.53
C GLY A 116 17.50 6.89 -19.26
N HIS A 117 18.10 7.78 -18.47
CA HIS A 117 17.44 8.37 -17.31
C HIS A 117 16.95 9.80 -17.60
N ASP A 118 15.72 10.12 -17.21
CA ASP A 118 15.11 11.44 -17.41
C ASP A 118 15.83 12.59 -16.68
N HIS A 119 16.74 12.28 -15.75
CA HIS A 119 17.56 13.27 -15.05
C HIS A 119 18.87 13.63 -15.79
N ASP A 120 19.26 12.85 -16.80
CA ASP A 120 20.50 13.04 -17.56
C ASP A 120 20.27 13.99 -18.74
N CYS A 121 20.45 15.29 -18.50
CA CYS A 121 20.25 16.33 -19.51
C CYS A 121 21.46 17.27 -19.64
N PRO A 122 22.48 16.91 -20.44
CA PRO A 122 23.67 17.74 -20.61
C PRO A 122 23.33 19.12 -21.21
N GLY A 123 23.81 20.19 -20.58
CA GLY A 123 23.56 21.57 -21.04
C GLY A 123 22.27 22.21 -20.51
N LEU A 124 21.54 21.53 -19.62
CA LEU A 124 20.29 22.02 -19.03
C LEU A 124 20.50 23.32 -18.25
N ASP A 125 21.54 23.41 -17.43
CA ASP A 125 21.81 24.57 -16.58
C ASP A 125 22.14 25.82 -17.42
N GLU A 126 22.96 25.67 -18.47
CA GLU A 126 23.27 26.76 -19.40
C GLU A 126 22.03 27.24 -20.16
N ALA A 127 21.18 26.31 -20.58
CA ALA A 127 19.93 26.63 -21.28
C ALA A 127 18.91 27.32 -20.37
N LEU A 128 18.81 26.90 -19.10
CA LEU A 128 17.98 27.57 -18.10
C LEU A 128 18.44 29.00 -17.84
N ALA A 129 19.75 29.24 -17.79
CA ALA A 129 20.32 30.58 -17.59
C ALA A 129 19.98 31.56 -18.73
N LEU A 130 19.89 31.06 -19.96
CA LEU A 130 19.58 31.85 -21.16
C LEU A 130 18.12 31.78 -21.60
N ASN A 131 17.24 31.18 -20.79
CA ASN A 131 15.85 30.92 -21.17
C ASN A 131 15.06 32.22 -21.41
N PRO A 132 14.58 32.48 -22.65
CA PRO A 132 13.81 33.67 -22.96
C PRO A 132 12.33 33.56 -22.54
N VAL A 133 11.82 32.35 -22.27
CA VAL A 133 10.42 32.11 -21.96
C VAL A 133 10.16 32.39 -20.48
N ARG A 134 9.30 33.37 -20.21
CA ARG A 134 8.83 33.70 -18.86
C ARG A 134 7.33 33.95 -18.89
N PHE A 135 6.61 33.34 -17.97
CA PHE A 135 5.16 33.55 -17.83
C PHE A 135 4.78 33.70 -16.36
N ASN A 136 3.65 34.34 -16.09
CA ASN A 136 3.09 34.45 -14.75
C ASN A 136 1.71 33.80 -14.74
N VAL A 137 1.51 32.83 -13.86
CA VAL A 137 0.21 32.21 -13.64
C VAL A 137 -0.66 33.17 -12.80
N LYS A 138 -1.72 33.73 -13.40
CA LYS A 138 -2.61 34.69 -12.73
C LYS A 138 -3.66 34.03 -11.85
N HIS A 139 -4.31 32.97 -12.35
CA HIS A 139 -5.32 32.20 -11.62
C HIS A 139 -5.20 30.72 -11.97
N LEU A 140 -5.44 29.86 -10.98
CA LEU A 140 -5.60 28.42 -11.13
C LEU A 140 -6.99 28.08 -10.58
N ALA A 141 -7.89 27.59 -11.43
CA ALA A 141 -9.18 27.07 -11.00
C ALA A 141 -9.03 25.58 -10.70
N LEU A 142 -9.20 25.20 -9.43
CA LEU A 142 -9.23 23.80 -9.00
C LEU A 142 -10.69 23.41 -8.80
N ASN A 143 -11.22 22.56 -9.67
CA ASN A 143 -12.50 21.90 -9.42
C ASN A 143 -12.29 20.73 -8.43
N GLN A 144 -13.38 20.19 -7.85
CA GLN A 144 -13.37 18.95 -7.06
C GLN A 144 -12.90 17.77 -7.94
N GLN A 145 -11.59 17.67 -8.10
CA GLN A 145 -10.92 16.72 -8.98
C GLN A 145 -10.01 15.83 -8.15
N SER A 146 -9.71 14.66 -8.69
CA SER A 146 -8.76 13.68 -8.17
C SER A 146 -7.37 14.28 -7.95
N MET A 147 -6.56 13.61 -7.12
CA MET A 147 -5.19 14.01 -6.80
C MET A 147 -4.24 12.88 -7.17
N ILE A 148 -3.06 13.17 -7.72
CA ILE A 148 -2.03 12.13 -7.92
C ILE A 148 -1.31 11.90 -6.60
N VAL A 149 -1.14 10.63 -6.24
CA VAL A 149 -0.39 10.17 -5.09
C VAL A 149 0.72 9.26 -5.61
N GLY A 150 1.97 9.57 -5.26
CA GLY A 150 3.08 8.64 -5.42
C GLY A 150 3.14 7.72 -4.22
N THR A 151 3.16 6.41 -4.45
CA THR A 151 3.31 5.39 -3.40
C THR A 151 4.56 4.57 -3.69
N PRO A 152 5.29 4.11 -2.67
CA PRO A 152 6.22 3.02 -2.89
C PRO A 152 5.46 1.78 -3.37
N GLU A 153 6.04 1.09 -4.34
CA GLU A 153 5.69 -0.29 -4.67
C GLU A 153 6.44 -1.21 -3.72
N VAL A 154 5.75 -2.19 -3.16
CA VAL A 154 6.30 -3.06 -2.12
C VAL A 154 6.00 -4.51 -2.46
N ASN A 155 7.02 -5.34 -2.28
CA ASN A 155 6.85 -6.79 -2.22
C ASN A 155 6.71 -7.21 -0.76
N VAL A 156 6.06 -8.34 -0.55
CA VAL A 156 5.74 -8.85 0.78
C VAL A 156 6.29 -10.25 0.92
N ASN A 157 7.20 -10.40 1.87
CA ASN A 157 7.70 -11.71 2.25
C ASN A 157 6.68 -12.39 3.15
N HIS A 158 6.14 -13.51 2.69
CA HIS A 158 5.20 -14.34 3.42
C HIS A 158 5.87 -15.58 4.01
N TYR A 159 5.22 -16.16 5.01
CA TYR A 159 5.72 -17.33 5.72
C TYR A 159 4.70 -18.43 5.76
N TYR A 160 5.05 -19.56 5.14
CA TYR A 160 4.26 -20.77 5.19
C TYR A 160 4.53 -21.52 6.51
N PRO A 161 3.57 -21.63 7.45
CA PRO A 161 3.79 -22.36 8.69
C PRO A 161 3.69 -23.87 8.45
N CYS A 162 4.74 -24.57 8.88
CA CYS A 162 4.77 -26.03 8.88
C CYS A 162 3.96 -26.57 10.06
N ILE A 163 2.67 -26.83 9.82
CA ILE A 163 1.72 -27.37 10.79
C ILE A 163 0.87 -28.50 10.17
N GLY A 164 0.28 -29.32 11.04
CA GLY A 164 -0.66 -30.37 10.64
C GLY A 164 -0.07 -31.37 9.63
N PRO A 165 -0.77 -31.67 8.52
CA PRO A 165 -0.35 -32.70 7.56
C PRO A 165 0.93 -32.34 6.80
N PHE A 166 1.32 -31.06 6.78
CA PHE A 166 2.48 -30.60 6.02
C PHE A 166 3.80 -30.61 6.80
N LEU A 167 3.80 -31.05 8.06
CA LEU A 167 5.04 -31.29 8.82
C LEU A 167 5.98 -32.28 8.12
N ALA A 168 5.42 -33.22 7.34
CA ALA A 168 6.18 -34.20 6.58
C ALA A 168 6.65 -33.69 5.20
N ASP A 169 6.26 -32.48 4.81
CA ASP A 169 6.69 -31.89 3.53
C ASP A 169 8.20 -31.64 3.53
N ARG A 170 8.83 -31.77 2.35
CA ARG A 170 10.28 -31.59 2.20
C ARG A 170 10.73 -30.14 2.45
N HIS A 171 9.87 -29.17 2.19
CA HIS A 171 10.15 -27.77 2.48
C HIS A 171 10.03 -27.47 3.99
N CYS A 172 9.34 -28.32 4.74
CA CYS A 172 9.17 -28.22 6.18
C CYS A 172 10.27 -28.92 7.01
N GLN A 173 11.45 -29.12 6.43
CA GLN A 173 12.59 -29.71 7.12
C GLN A 173 13.45 -28.62 7.76
N LEU A 174 14.16 -28.97 8.84
CA LEU A 174 15.03 -28.05 9.59
C LEU A 174 16.09 -27.34 8.73
N GLU A 175 16.48 -27.94 7.60
CA GLU A 175 17.47 -27.38 6.67
C GLU A 175 16.87 -26.32 5.73
N THR A 176 15.55 -26.34 5.53
CA THR A 176 14.83 -25.53 4.53
C THR A 176 13.92 -24.47 5.16
N CYS A 177 13.53 -24.64 6.42
CA CYS A 177 12.70 -23.67 7.13
C CYS A 177 13.50 -22.70 8.02
N THR A 178 12.84 -21.62 8.39
CA THR A 178 13.34 -20.55 9.26
C THR A 178 12.44 -20.36 10.47
N LEU A 179 12.87 -19.58 11.45
CA LEU A 179 12.01 -19.21 12.57
C LEU A 179 10.82 -18.39 12.08
N CYS A 180 9.62 -18.83 12.45
CA CYS A 180 8.39 -18.11 12.13
C CYS A 180 8.38 -16.69 12.75
N PRO A 181 7.79 -15.70 12.07
CA PRO A 181 7.63 -14.37 12.65
C PRO A 181 6.80 -14.42 13.94
N PRO A 182 7.03 -13.51 14.90
CA PRO A 182 6.31 -13.51 16.18
C PRO A 182 4.79 -13.39 16.07
N SER A 183 4.30 -12.79 14.97
CA SER A 183 2.87 -12.69 14.64
C SER A 183 2.22 -14.04 14.29
N PHE A 184 3.01 -15.06 13.95
CA PHE A 184 2.55 -16.37 13.47
C PHE A 184 3.06 -17.50 14.37
N ALA A 185 2.85 -17.37 15.69
CA ALA A 185 3.38 -18.27 16.72
C ALA A 185 2.79 -19.71 16.75
N LEU A 186 2.18 -20.17 15.64
CA LEU A 186 1.57 -21.50 15.55
C LEU A 186 2.62 -22.63 15.47
N THR A 187 3.83 -22.33 15.02
CA THR A 187 4.96 -23.26 14.91
C THR A 187 6.28 -22.51 14.95
N THR A 188 7.40 -23.22 15.12
CA THR A 188 8.75 -22.64 15.11
C THR A 188 9.44 -22.75 13.75
N CYS A 189 8.86 -23.49 12.79
CA CYS A 189 9.43 -23.77 11.49
C CYS A 189 8.50 -23.23 10.39
N CYS A 190 8.95 -22.21 9.67
CA CYS A 190 8.23 -21.57 8.56
C CYS A 190 9.10 -21.52 7.31
N VAL A 191 8.49 -21.77 6.15
CA VAL A 191 9.16 -21.63 4.85
C VAL A 191 8.92 -20.22 4.33
N PRO A 192 9.97 -19.43 4.03
CA PRO A 192 9.81 -18.11 3.47
C PRO A 192 9.37 -18.20 2.00
N VAL A 193 8.47 -17.30 1.63
CA VAL A 193 7.89 -17.16 0.29
C VAL A 193 8.09 -15.71 -0.14
N PHE A 194 8.91 -15.49 -1.17
CA PHE A 194 9.45 -14.18 -1.56
C PHE A 194 8.76 -13.56 -2.80
N ASP A 195 7.56 -14.01 -3.13
CA ASP A 195 6.81 -13.65 -4.35
C ASP A 195 5.45 -13.00 -4.06
N GLY A 196 5.28 -12.42 -2.87
CA GLY A 196 4.05 -11.72 -2.50
C GLY A 196 3.97 -10.34 -3.12
N ASP A 197 3.13 -10.18 -4.13
CA ASP A 197 2.81 -8.87 -4.70
C ASP A 197 1.88 -8.07 -3.76
N ASN A 198 2.03 -6.75 -3.76
CA ASN A 198 1.08 -5.82 -3.15
C ASN A 198 0.69 -4.77 -4.21
N PRO A 199 -0.55 -4.82 -4.73
CA PRO A 199 -1.79 -5.23 -4.06
C PRO A 199 -2.14 -6.73 -4.13
N ASN A 200 -3.11 -7.16 -3.31
CA ASN A 200 -3.68 -8.51 -3.38
C ASN A 200 -4.59 -8.72 -4.62
N MET A 201 -5.15 -9.93 -4.77
CA MET A 201 -6.07 -10.27 -5.87
C MET A 201 -7.42 -9.53 -5.83
N GLU A 202 -7.75 -8.82 -4.74
CA GLU A 202 -8.90 -7.90 -4.67
C GLU A 202 -8.50 -6.45 -5.03
N GLY A 203 -7.22 -6.20 -5.34
CA GLY A 203 -6.70 -4.87 -5.64
C GLY A 203 -6.51 -3.99 -4.41
N GLU A 204 -6.39 -4.60 -3.23
CA GLU A 204 -6.19 -3.92 -1.95
C GLU A 204 -4.69 -3.77 -1.66
N TYR A 205 -4.28 -2.54 -1.37
CA TYR A 205 -2.99 -2.27 -0.76
C TYR A 205 -3.13 -2.39 0.76
N PHE A 206 -2.46 -3.38 1.34
CA PHE A 206 -2.51 -3.69 2.78
C PHE A 206 -1.18 -3.41 3.45
N ALA A 207 -1.12 -3.31 4.78
CA ALA A 207 0.15 -3.30 5.52
C ALA A 207 0.61 -4.73 5.92
N HIS A 208 1.93 -4.97 5.92
CA HIS A 208 2.50 -6.23 6.39
C HIS A 208 3.91 -6.04 6.99
N ALA A 209 4.27 -6.85 7.99
CA ALA A 209 5.59 -6.75 8.63
C ALA A 209 6.75 -7.18 7.71
N GLY A 210 6.46 -8.02 6.72
CA GLY A 210 7.41 -8.52 5.72
C GLY A 210 7.56 -7.63 4.48
N MET A 211 7.07 -6.39 4.51
CA MET A 211 7.18 -5.46 3.39
C MET A 211 8.62 -5.09 3.07
N VAL A 212 8.96 -5.16 1.78
CA VAL A 212 10.24 -4.73 1.22
C VAL A 212 9.93 -3.75 0.09
N LEU A 213 10.60 -2.59 0.12
CA LEU A 213 10.51 -1.60 -0.96
C LEU A 213 11.05 -2.21 -2.25
N ASP A 214 10.27 -2.14 -3.33
CA ASP A 214 10.70 -2.57 -4.66
C ASP A 214 10.97 -1.35 -5.56
N ASP A 215 9.96 -0.49 -5.76
CA ASP A 215 10.06 0.73 -6.56
C ASP A 215 9.09 1.82 -6.04
N GLY A 216 8.77 2.83 -6.85
CA GLY A 216 7.71 3.81 -6.61
C GLY A 216 6.80 3.97 -7.83
N HIS A 217 5.51 4.10 -7.59
CA HIS A 217 4.49 4.24 -8.61
C HIS A 217 3.55 5.42 -8.34
N ALA A 218 3.07 6.07 -9.40
CA ALA A 218 2.14 7.19 -9.31
C ALA A 218 0.72 6.74 -9.68
N MET A 219 -0.21 6.95 -8.77
CA MET A 219 -1.62 6.60 -8.93
C MET A 219 -2.54 7.80 -8.68
N GLU A 220 -3.79 7.68 -9.11
CA GLU A 220 -4.78 8.74 -8.97
C GLU A 220 -5.71 8.45 -7.79
N LEU A 221 -5.68 9.28 -6.74
CA LEU A 221 -6.65 9.26 -5.66
C LEU A 221 -8.01 9.77 -6.16
N VAL A 222 -9.00 8.88 -6.17
CA VAL A 222 -10.34 9.12 -6.74
C VAL A 222 -11.45 9.09 -5.70
N GLY A 223 -11.17 8.65 -4.46
CA GLY A 223 -12.16 8.60 -3.40
C GLY A 223 -11.61 8.11 -2.07
N TYR A 224 -12.51 7.92 -1.12
CA TYR A 224 -12.27 7.24 0.15
C TYR A 224 -13.57 6.63 0.67
N ASN A 225 -13.43 5.64 1.55
CA ASN A 225 -14.53 5.08 2.31
C ASN A 225 -14.02 4.68 3.70
N ASP A 226 -14.50 5.36 4.74
CA ASP A 226 -14.08 5.15 6.13
C ASP A 226 -14.65 3.85 6.74
N ALA A 227 -15.65 3.24 6.08
CA ALA A 227 -16.34 2.03 6.54
C ALA A 227 -15.97 0.78 5.72
N PHE A 228 -15.15 0.92 4.67
CA PHE A 228 -14.66 -0.22 3.92
C PHE A 228 -13.75 -1.05 4.83
N GLN A 229 -13.96 -2.36 4.87
CA GLN A 229 -13.08 -3.29 5.56
C GLN A 229 -12.43 -4.19 4.51
N ASN A 230 -11.10 -4.22 4.47
CA ASN A 230 -10.36 -5.04 3.52
C ASN A 230 -10.28 -6.50 3.99
N HIS A 231 -9.69 -7.38 3.16
CA HIS A 231 -9.55 -8.80 3.49
C HIS A 231 -8.72 -9.05 4.77
N GLU A 232 -7.87 -8.09 5.13
CA GLU A 232 -7.01 -8.11 6.33
C GLU A 232 -7.71 -7.58 7.59
N GLY A 233 -8.95 -7.12 7.47
CA GLY A 233 -9.73 -6.56 8.57
C GLY A 233 -9.40 -5.09 8.91
N GLU A 234 -8.52 -4.44 8.13
CA GLU A 234 -8.24 -3.01 8.22
C GLU A 234 -9.47 -2.22 7.77
N VAL A 235 -9.80 -1.15 8.50
CA VAL A 235 -11.02 -0.37 8.27
C VAL A 235 -10.66 1.04 7.81
N GLY A 236 -11.38 1.49 6.79
CA GLY A 236 -11.14 2.75 6.12
C GLY A 236 -10.10 2.60 5.01
N GLY A 237 -10.17 3.50 4.03
CA GLY A 237 -9.20 3.47 2.96
C GLY A 237 -9.40 4.57 1.94
N PHE A 238 -8.29 4.90 1.28
CA PHE A 238 -8.28 5.71 0.07
C PHE A 238 -8.52 4.82 -1.14
N ILE A 239 -9.33 5.30 -2.09
CA ILE A 239 -9.60 4.61 -3.34
C ILE A 239 -8.70 5.21 -4.40
N VAL A 240 -7.82 4.40 -4.97
CA VAL A 240 -6.88 4.80 -6.01
C VAL A 240 -7.24 4.15 -7.34
N LYS A 241 -7.04 4.88 -8.42
CA LYS A 241 -7.12 4.38 -9.79
C LYS A 241 -5.70 4.22 -10.32
N ASN A 242 -5.37 2.99 -10.68
CA ASN A 242 -4.08 2.63 -11.22
C ASN A 242 -4.10 2.68 -12.77
N SER A 243 -2.92 2.88 -13.38
CA SER A 243 -2.69 2.85 -14.82
C SER A 243 -2.36 1.45 -15.37
N TRP A 244 -2.08 0.47 -14.52
CA TRP A 244 -1.82 -0.90 -14.94
C TRP A 244 -3.08 -1.54 -15.53
N VAL A 245 -2.88 -2.37 -16.56
CA VAL A 245 -3.95 -3.24 -17.04
C VAL A 245 -4.01 -4.41 -16.05
N PRO A 246 -5.19 -4.78 -15.53
CA PRO A 246 -5.31 -5.97 -14.70
C PRO A 246 -4.71 -7.18 -15.43
N ALA A 247 -3.64 -7.74 -14.88
CA ALA A 247 -3.03 -9.00 -15.30
C ALA A 247 -3.74 -10.18 -14.63
N GLU A 248 -3.49 -11.41 -15.09
CA GLU A 248 -4.16 -12.61 -14.57
C GLU A 248 -3.88 -12.86 -13.08
N ASN A 249 -2.77 -12.33 -12.54
CA ASN A 249 -2.37 -12.42 -11.14
C ASN A 249 -2.59 -11.10 -10.36
N THR A 250 -3.37 -10.16 -10.90
CA THR A 250 -3.72 -8.90 -10.23
C THR A 250 -5.20 -8.61 -10.41
N GLY A 251 -5.88 -8.18 -9.35
CA GLY A 251 -7.30 -7.85 -9.43
C GLY A 251 -7.61 -6.40 -9.10
N SER A 252 -8.87 -6.05 -9.29
CA SER A 252 -9.42 -4.74 -8.93
C SER A 252 -10.95 -4.82 -8.96
N HIS A 253 -11.57 -3.79 -8.41
CA HIS A 253 -13.01 -3.64 -8.38
C HIS A 253 -13.47 -2.29 -8.94
N SER A 254 -14.76 -2.25 -9.28
CA SER A 254 -15.44 -1.02 -9.65
C SER A 254 -15.42 -0.01 -8.50
N LEU A 255 -15.53 1.28 -8.84
CA LEU A 255 -15.66 2.34 -7.84
C LEU A 255 -16.87 2.12 -6.91
N GLN A 256 -17.94 1.51 -7.42
CA GLN A 256 -19.15 1.23 -6.66
C GLN A 256 -18.91 0.18 -5.57
N TRP A 257 -18.06 -0.81 -5.83
CA TRP A 257 -17.64 -1.80 -4.82
C TRP A 257 -16.89 -1.16 -3.68
N TRP A 258 -15.87 -0.33 -3.97
CA TRP A 258 -15.09 0.36 -2.95
C TRP A 258 -15.94 1.32 -2.11
N LEU A 259 -16.99 1.91 -2.70
CA LEU A 259 -17.98 2.71 -1.99
C LEU A 259 -19.03 1.88 -1.25
N GLN A 260 -19.03 0.55 -1.38
CA GLN A 260 -20.04 -0.37 -0.85
C GLN A 260 -21.47 -0.04 -1.35
N ASP A 261 -21.59 0.41 -2.60
CA ASP A 261 -22.87 0.72 -3.26
C ASP A 261 -23.45 -0.48 -4.03
N VAL A 262 -22.64 -1.52 -4.27
CA VAL A 262 -23.05 -2.78 -4.91
C VAL A 262 -22.69 -3.97 -4.02
N SER A 263 -23.47 -5.05 -4.12
CA SER A 263 -23.17 -6.31 -3.44
C SER A 263 -22.07 -7.09 -4.16
N ALA A 264 -21.52 -8.13 -3.53
CA ALA A 264 -20.51 -9.00 -4.16
C ALA A 264 -21.04 -9.70 -5.42
N TRP A 265 -22.34 -9.99 -5.47
CA TRP A 265 -22.97 -10.50 -6.69
C TRP A 265 -23.06 -9.41 -7.76
N GLY A 266 -23.48 -8.19 -7.38
CA GLY A 266 -23.55 -7.05 -8.30
C GLY A 266 -22.19 -6.69 -8.88
N GLU A 267 -21.15 -6.68 -8.05
CA GLU A 267 -19.77 -6.43 -8.48
C GLU A 267 -19.30 -7.48 -9.49
N ARG A 268 -19.55 -8.77 -9.25
CA ARG A 268 -19.19 -9.81 -10.23
C ARG A 268 -19.87 -9.64 -11.60
N THR A 269 -21.01 -8.94 -11.67
CA THR A 269 -21.63 -8.60 -12.97
C THR A 269 -20.97 -7.40 -13.68
N ILE A 270 -20.29 -6.52 -12.93
CA ILE A 270 -19.64 -5.30 -13.42
C ILE A 270 -18.15 -5.57 -13.71
N CYS A 271 -17.45 -6.11 -12.72
CA CYS A 271 -16.05 -6.56 -12.76
C CYS A 271 -15.99 -7.98 -12.17
N PRO A 272 -16.06 -9.03 -13.01
CA PRO A 272 -16.12 -10.41 -12.53
C PRO A 272 -14.90 -10.87 -11.72
N ASN A 273 -13.73 -10.25 -11.96
CA ASN A 273 -12.45 -10.65 -11.39
C ASN A 273 -12.25 -12.19 -11.44
N SER A 274 -12.48 -12.78 -12.62
CA SER A 274 -12.66 -14.23 -12.81
C SER A 274 -11.41 -15.07 -12.53
N TYR A 275 -10.24 -14.44 -12.51
CA TYR A 275 -8.97 -15.06 -12.12
C TYR A 275 -8.76 -15.11 -10.61
N ASN A 276 -9.50 -14.31 -9.82
CA ASN A 276 -9.40 -14.37 -8.37
C ASN A 276 -9.97 -15.72 -7.86
N PRO A 277 -9.16 -16.53 -7.14
CA PRO A 277 -9.61 -17.80 -6.57
C PRO A 277 -10.82 -17.70 -5.62
N ILE A 278 -11.02 -16.56 -4.96
CA ILE A 278 -12.22 -16.30 -4.12
C ILE A 278 -13.50 -16.29 -4.98
N ASN A 279 -13.40 -15.90 -6.25
CA ASN A 279 -14.54 -15.85 -7.17
C ASN A 279 -14.80 -17.18 -7.90
N TRP A 280 -14.00 -18.22 -7.65
CA TRP A 280 -14.24 -19.54 -8.22
C TRP A 280 -15.37 -20.27 -7.50
N TYR A 281 -16.16 -21.03 -8.25
CA TYR A 281 -17.30 -21.76 -7.72
C TYR A 281 -16.84 -23.09 -7.10
N ALA A 282 -16.99 -23.22 -5.78
CA ALA A 282 -16.69 -24.46 -5.08
C ALA A 282 -17.84 -25.48 -5.19
N CYS A 283 -17.50 -26.76 -5.37
CA CYS A 283 -18.48 -27.84 -5.54
C CYS A 283 -17.94 -29.21 -5.10
N GLY A 284 -18.85 -30.13 -4.79
CA GLY A 284 -18.51 -31.51 -4.44
C GLY A 284 -17.72 -31.70 -3.14
N GLY A 285 -17.47 -30.61 -2.40
CA GLY A 285 -16.91 -30.62 -1.05
C GLY A 285 -17.99 -30.75 0.03
N VAL A 286 -17.57 -31.13 1.24
CA VAL A 286 -18.42 -31.23 2.43
C VAL A 286 -17.89 -30.25 3.46
N GLU A 287 -18.12 -28.96 3.26
CA GLU A 287 -17.80 -27.96 4.28
C GLU A 287 -18.79 -26.78 4.19
N ASP A 288 -19.48 -26.59 5.31
CA ASP A 288 -20.51 -25.61 5.68
C ASP A 288 -21.95 -25.72 5.12
N GLU A 289 -22.87 -25.95 6.06
CA GLU A 289 -24.35 -25.98 5.97
C GLU A 289 -24.98 -24.72 5.34
N LEU A 290 -24.21 -23.65 5.13
CA LEU A 290 -24.67 -22.38 4.56
C LEU A 290 -24.58 -22.30 3.03
N THR A 291 -23.76 -23.14 2.38
CA THR A 291 -23.64 -23.23 0.91
C THR A 291 -24.10 -24.58 0.36
N ALA A 292 -24.32 -25.57 1.24
CA ALA A 292 -24.83 -26.88 0.87
C ALA A 292 -26.31 -26.80 0.48
N PHE A 293 -26.59 -26.88 -0.83
CA PHE A 293 -27.96 -27.10 -1.32
C PHE A 293 -28.48 -28.47 -0.84
N PRO A 294 -29.76 -28.58 -0.43
CA PRO A 294 -30.35 -29.89 -0.15
C PRO A 294 -30.33 -30.75 -1.41
N GLY A 295 -29.53 -31.82 -1.39
CA GLY A 295 -29.28 -32.70 -2.54
C GLY A 295 -27.87 -32.60 -3.15
N ALA A 296 -26.93 -31.88 -2.53
CA ALA A 296 -25.52 -31.90 -2.92
C ALA A 296 -24.99 -33.34 -2.86
N SER A 297 -24.75 -33.95 -4.02
CA SER A 297 -24.02 -35.21 -4.11
C SER A 297 -22.56 -34.96 -3.72
N GLU A 298 -21.99 -35.83 -2.89
CA GLU A 298 -20.56 -35.80 -2.61
C GLU A 298 -19.76 -36.16 -3.87
N GLY A 299 -18.62 -35.51 -4.08
CA GLY A 299 -17.70 -35.84 -5.16
C GLY A 299 -17.92 -35.08 -6.47
N ILE A 300 -17.13 -35.47 -7.48
CA ILE A 300 -16.99 -34.77 -8.76
C ILE A 300 -18.30 -34.65 -9.56
N ASP A 301 -19.23 -35.59 -9.41
CA ASP A 301 -20.50 -35.59 -10.13
C ASP A 301 -21.35 -34.35 -9.80
N ALA A 302 -21.26 -33.83 -8.57
CA ALA A 302 -21.90 -32.55 -8.22
C ALA A 302 -21.38 -31.40 -9.08
N CYS A 303 -20.05 -31.32 -9.26
CA CYS A 303 -19.41 -30.29 -10.07
C CYS A 303 -19.79 -30.38 -11.55
N MET A 304 -19.96 -31.60 -12.06
CA MET A 304 -20.31 -31.84 -13.47
C MET A 304 -21.80 -31.66 -13.77
N SER A 305 -22.66 -31.58 -12.75
CA SER A 305 -24.11 -31.49 -12.93
C SER A 305 -24.54 -30.20 -13.66
N ASN A 306 -25.60 -30.30 -14.46
CA ASN A 306 -26.21 -29.13 -15.12
C ASN A 306 -26.72 -28.09 -14.11
N VAL A 307 -27.11 -28.53 -12.92
CA VAL A 307 -27.58 -27.67 -11.83
C VAL A 307 -26.44 -26.78 -11.34
N THR A 308 -25.28 -27.37 -11.02
CA THR A 308 -24.09 -26.62 -10.61
C THR A 308 -23.62 -25.64 -11.68
N ARG A 309 -23.59 -26.07 -12.96
CA ARG A 309 -23.26 -25.18 -14.09
C ARG A 309 -24.19 -23.98 -14.19
N MET A 310 -25.50 -24.19 -13.97
CA MET A 310 -26.49 -23.11 -13.94
C MET A 310 -26.24 -22.14 -12.78
N PHE A 311 -25.96 -22.65 -11.58
CA PHE A 311 -25.69 -21.83 -10.40
C PHE A 311 -24.41 -21.02 -10.54
N ALA A 312 -23.30 -21.64 -10.99
CA ALA A 312 -22.04 -20.93 -11.22
C ALA A 312 -22.22 -19.79 -12.23
N LYS A 313 -22.92 -20.05 -13.35
CA LYS A 313 -23.24 -19.03 -14.34
C LYS A 313 -24.12 -17.90 -13.79
N THR A 314 -25.13 -18.24 -12.98
CA THR A 314 -26.04 -17.25 -12.37
C THR A 314 -25.33 -16.38 -11.33
N ASN A 315 -24.34 -16.95 -10.64
CA ASN A 315 -23.50 -16.23 -9.67
C ASN A 315 -22.29 -15.54 -10.31
N VAL A 316 -22.12 -15.66 -11.64
CA VAL A 316 -20.97 -15.10 -12.39
C VAL A 316 -19.63 -15.55 -11.78
N GLN A 317 -19.52 -16.85 -11.53
CA GLN A 317 -18.32 -17.48 -10.97
C GLN A 317 -17.73 -18.48 -11.96
N THR A 318 -16.41 -18.57 -11.98
CA THR A 318 -15.67 -19.54 -12.79
C THR A 318 -15.81 -20.93 -12.17
N LEU A 319 -16.31 -21.89 -12.94
CA LEU A 319 -16.48 -23.29 -12.48
C LEU A 319 -15.43 -24.22 -13.06
N ASP A 320 -15.25 -24.18 -14.38
CA ASP A 320 -14.31 -25.04 -15.09
C ASP A 320 -12.95 -24.34 -15.14
N LEU A 321 -11.93 -24.92 -14.50
CA LEU A 321 -10.57 -24.37 -14.47
C LEU A 321 -9.61 -25.24 -15.27
N LYS A 322 -8.57 -24.61 -15.84
CA LYS A 322 -7.45 -25.28 -16.53
C LYS A 322 -6.14 -25.00 -15.81
N CYS A 323 -5.28 -26.01 -15.76
CA CYS A 323 -3.94 -25.90 -15.19
C CYS A 323 -2.99 -25.21 -16.19
N SER A 324 -2.26 -24.19 -15.73
CA SER A 324 -1.16 -23.55 -16.47
C SER A 324 0.24 -23.93 -15.98
N ASP A 325 0.37 -24.54 -14.80
CA ASP A 325 1.66 -24.94 -14.23
C ASP A 325 1.84 -26.46 -14.11
N ALA A 326 2.66 -27.02 -15.01
CA ALA A 326 2.97 -28.45 -15.07
C ALA A 326 3.71 -28.98 -13.82
N THR A 327 4.27 -28.11 -12.98
CA THR A 327 4.90 -28.50 -11.71
C THR A 327 3.91 -28.75 -10.59
N LYS A 328 2.68 -28.23 -10.72
CA LYS A 328 1.61 -28.32 -9.70
C LYS A 328 0.48 -29.24 -10.11
N CYS A 329 0.17 -29.29 -11.41
CA CYS A 329 -0.97 -30.02 -11.94
C CYS A 329 -0.72 -30.51 -13.37
N LYS A 330 -1.63 -31.33 -13.91
CA LYS A 330 -1.55 -31.85 -15.28
C LYS A 330 -2.05 -30.80 -16.26
N VAL A 331 -1.16 -30.24 -17.07
CA VAL A 331 -1.49 -29.32 -18.16
C VAL A 331 -1.97 -30.14 -19.37
N SER A 332 -3.29 -30.16 -19.58
CA SER A 332 -3.93 -30.90 -20.68
C SER A 332 -5.33 -30.37 -20.95
N ASP A 333 -5.70 -30.27 -22.23
CA ASP A 333 -7.04 -29.83 -22.65
C ASP A 333 -8.15 -30.79 -22.21
N ASP A 334 -7.81 -32.09 -22.08
CA ASP A 334 -8.72 -33.16 -21.65
C ASP A 334 -9.03 -33.11 -20.15
N VAL A 335 -8.24 -32.36 -19.37
CA VAL A 335 -8.37 -32.30 -17.90
C VAL A 335 -9.02 -30.99 -17.49
N THR A 336 -10.02 -31.07 -16.62
CA THR A 336 -10.70 -29.92 -16.03
C THR A 336 -10.61 -30.00 -14.52
N TYR A 337 -10.33 -28.87 -13.91
CA TYR A 337 -10.20 -28.73 -12.47
C TYR A 337 -11.42 -28.00 -11.89
N TYR A 338 -11.85 -28.42 -10.71
CA TYR A 338 -12.95 -27.78 -9.97
C TYR A 338 -12.53 -27.55 -8.52
N VAL A 339 -12.86 -26.38 -7.97
CA VAL A 339 -12.58 -26.09 -6.57
C VAL A 339 -13.46 -26.96 -5.69
N ARG A 340 -12.86 -27.69 -4.75
CA ARG A 340 -13.58 -28.50 -3.77
C ARG A 340 -13.88 -27.69 -2.51
N ASN A 341 -12.84 -27.16 -1.89
CA ASN A 341 -12.89 -26.30 -0.71
C ASN A 341 -11.59 -25.50 -0.58
N THR A 342 -11.68 -24.42 0.20
CA THR A 342 -10.58 -23.51 0.49
C THR A 342 -10.50 -23.27 1.98
N THR A 343 -9.30 -23.33 2.54
CA THR A 343 -9.07 -23.05 3.96
C THR A 343 -7.94 -22.03 4.09
N THR A 344 -8.14 -21.00 4.90
CA THR A 344 -7.10 -20.04 5.24
C THR A 344 -5.96 -20.73 5.98
N TRP A 345 -4.72 -20.42 5.63
CA TRP A 345 -3.54 -21.10 6.14
C TRP A 345 -2.40 -20.13 6.47
N GLY A 346 -2.22 -19.84 7.75
CA GLY A 346 -1.06 -19.07 8.21
C GLY A 346 -1.04 -17.62 7.71
N ASP A 347 0.12 -17.20 7.19
CA ASP A 347 0.41 -15.85 6.69
C ASP A 347 -0.25 -15.60 5.33
N ARG A 348 -1.59 -15.52 5.33
CA ARG A 348 -2.45 -15.17 4.17
C ARG A 348 -2.38 -16.13 3.00
N MET A 349 -1.88 -17.34 3.23
CA MET A 349 -1.91 -18.40 2.24
C MET A 349 -3.25 -19.12 2.28
N THR A 350 -3.61 -19.73 1.16
CA THR A 350 -4.83 -20.50 1.02
C THR A 350 -4.46 -21.96 0.71
N LEU A 351 -4.96 -22.87 1.53
CA LEU A 351 -5.00 -24.29 1.21
C LEU A 351 -6.21 -24.53 0.31
N MET A 352 -5.96 -24.78 -0.98
CA MET A 352 -7.02 -25.10 -1.93
C MET A 352 -6.98 -26.57 -2.30
N CYS A 353 -8.11 -27.24 -2.15
CA CYS A 353 -8.31 -28.60 -2.62
C CYS A 353 -9.14 -28.59 -3.91
N MET A 354 -8.74 -29.42 -4.84
CA MET A 354 -9.23 -29.46 -6.21
C MET A 354 -9.70 -30.87 -6.55
N TRP A 355 -10.75 -30.93 -7.37
CA TRP A 355 -11.02 -32.11 -8.19
C TRP A 355 -10.26 -32.00 -9.50
N GLU A 356 -9.58 -33.07 -9.90
CA GLU A 356 -9.01 -33.26 -11.23
C GLU A 356 -9.89 -34.26 -11.97
N HIS A 357 -10.49 -33.85 -13.09
CA HIS A 357 -11.32 -34.71 -13.93
C HIS A 357 -10.76 -34.81 -15.34
N ASP A 358 -10.42 -36.03 -15.77
CA ASP A 358 -9.95 -36.33 -17.12
C ASP A 358 -11.13 -36.83 -17.97
N ALA A 359 -11.58 -36.00 -18.91
CA ALA A 359 -12.74 -36.30 -19.76
C ALA A 359 -12.48 -37.45 -20.75
N LYS A 360 -11.21 -37.76 -21.05
CA LYS A 360 -10.84 -38.80 -22.01
C LYS A 360 -10.89 -40.19 -21.39
N THR A 361 -10.46 -40.32 -20.15
CA THR A 361 -10.50 -41.59 -19.40
C THR A 361 -11.75 -41.73 -18.54
N GLY A 362 -12.44 -40.62 -18.24
CA GLY A 362 -13.53 -40.56 -17.27
C GLY A 362 -13.07 -40.71 -15.83
N SER A 363 -11.76 -40.58 -15.56
CA SER A 363 -11.21 -40.70 -14.21
C SER A 363 -11.26 -39.36 -13.48
N ALA A 364 -11.55 -39.41 -12.18
CA ALA A 364 -11.43 -38.26 -11.30
C ALA A 364 -10.64 -38.60 -10.03
N ARG A 365 -9.97 -37.60 -9.48
CA ARG A 365 -9.34 -37.65 -8.14
C ARG A 365 -9.43 -36.30 -7.45
N ASP A 366 -9.44 -36.29 -6.13
CA ASP A 366 -9.16 -35.09 -5.35
C ASP A 366 -7.70 -35.04 -4.91
N PHE A 367 -7.23 -33.81 -4.73
CA PHE A 367 -5.95 -33.51 -4.10
C PHE A 367 -5.98 -32.08 -3.54
N CYS A 368 -5.05 -31.77 -2.64
CA CYS A 368 -4.84 -30.41 -2.17
C CYS A 368 -3.48 -29.91 -2.62
N LEU A 369 -3.41 -28.63 -2.96
CA LEU A 369 -2.16 -27.95 -3.25
C LEU A 369 -1.40 -27.70 -1.93
N ILE A 370 -0.10 -27.44 -2.03
CA ILE A 370 0.62 -26.82 -0.93
C ILE A 370 0.01 -25.41 -0.71
N PRO A 371 -0.22 -24.97 0.53
CA PRO A 371 -0.73 -23.63 0.78
C PRO A 371 0.12 -22.57 0.08
N MET A 372 -0.55 -21.67 -0.63
CA MET A 372 0.09 -20.61 -1.39
C MET A 372 -0.81 -19.38 -1.46
N LEU A 373 -0.24 -18.24 -1.87
CA LEU A 373 -0.97 -16.99 -2.05
C LEU A 373 -2.00 -17.09 -3.19
N GLU A 374 -3.02 -16.24 -3.13
CA GLU A 374 -4.09 -16.20 -4.15
C GLU A 374 -3.57 -15.87 -5.54
N GLN A 375 -2.57 -15.00 -5.65
CA GLN A 375 -1.88 -14.69 -6.90
C GLN A 375 -1.24 -15.95 -7.51
N ASN A 376 -0.65 -16.80 -6.67
CA ASN A 376 -0.02 -18.04 -7.09
C ASN A 376 -1.05 -19.10 -7.51
N LEU A 377 -2.21 -19.13 -6.84
CA LEU A 377 -3.35 -19.94 -7.27
C LEU A 377 -3.86 -19.49 -8.65
N ALA A 378 -4.04 -18.19 -8.85
CA ALA A 378 -4.46 -17.60 -10.12
C ALA A 378 -3.43 -17.79 -11.26
N ALA A 379 -2.13 -17.84 -10.93
CA ALA A 379 -1.09 -18.20 -11.90
C ALA A 379 -1.10 -19.70 -12.24
N THR A 380 -1.58 -20.55 -11.32
CA THR A 380 -1.64 -22.02 -11.49
C THR A 380 -2.88 -22.47 -12.25
N PHE A 381 -4.03 -21.82 -12.03
CA PHE A 381 -5.32 -22.18 -12.64
C PHE A 381 -6.01 -20.98 -13.30
N LYS A 382 -6.62 -21.22 -14.46
CA LYS A 382 -7.29 -20.21 -15.28
C LYS A 382 -8.66 -20.63 -15.78
#